data_AF-A0A848KJU7-F1
#
_entry.id   AF-A0A848KJU7-F1
#
_cell.length_a   1.000
_cell.length_b   1.000
_cell.length_c   1.000
_cell.angle_alpha   90.00
_cell.angle_beta   90.00
_cell.angle_gamma   90.00
#
_symmetry.space_group_name_H-M   'P 1'
#
loop_
_entity.id
_entity.type
_entity.pdbx_description
1 polymer ?
#
loop_
_entity_poly.entity_id
_entity_poly.type
_entity_poly.pdbx_seq_one_letter_code
_entity_poly.pdbx_strand_id
1 'polypeptide(L)'
;MNASAPLEVYVAGDTAPSQVERSEGNWLRTLTDTHGTLTPKAAVALVRGHLDPNDIRAFMRSSPARLLAIGLVLVIVCIVAGVVAALSINERQNDLNTLLDQTEPFASSAQQLYSSLSVADAAAATAFISGGIEPKAVRDTYTQAVGEAAAEVAGKAAGTEDSDAPTVQLLRSVATQLPVYAGLVETARANNRNGHPVGAAYLGEASTLMQGKILPSAEELHSQQSAAVLQTQHRYTSPPWLAFATLGFALVALLVGQAMVARRWKRVFNPGLMIATLVMIVAFGWAVIAGSFSAAAADRALEHGTNPLSRLTASRILAQQARSDETLKLARRDTSGEYDAAFDADIKRLRELLDGYPTRIEGSERVDQARDALDRWLSSHARMNDTLAKGDFVGASIVAVGEGATDSASAFTTLDKALAQGIEETRDALRSNIFRASKDLNTLAPGVAALALFATLWIALGLWPRLREYR
;
A
#
# COMPACT_ATOMS: atom_id res chain seq x y z
N MET A 1 -95.40 -1.89 -53.91
CA MET A 1 -96.02 -0.85 -54.77
C MET A 1 -95.64 0.51 -54.20
N ASN A 2 -95.25 1.54 -54.97
CA ASN A 2 -95.98 2.25 -56.05
C ASN A 2 -97.20 3.02 -55.45
N ALA A 3 -97.37 4.34 -55.54
CA ALA A 3 -96.55 5.47 -56.10
C ALA A 3 -96.81 6.75 -55.23
N SER A 4 -96.49 8.03 -55.50
CA SER A 4 -96.12 8.81 -56.70
C SER A 4 -95.32 10.10 -56.33
N ALA A 5 -94.92 10.89 -57.32
CA ALA A 5 -94.55 12.33 -57.26
C ALA A 5 -95.54 13.13 -58.18
N PRO A 6 -95.33 14.37 -58.70
CA PRO A 6 -94.28 15.42 -58.57
C PRO A 6 -94.86 16.76 -58.01
N LEU A 7 -94.29 17.98 -58.04
CA LEU A 7 -93.42 18.85 -58.89
C LEU A 7 -92.73 19.91 -57.96
N GLU A 8 -91.76 20.82 -58.25
CA GLU A 8 -90.76 21.15 -59.30
C GLU A 8 -89.66 22.07 -58.63
N VAL A 9 -88.43 22.41 -59.09
CA VAL A 9 -87.79 22.90 -60.36
C VAL A 9 -88.03 24.41 -60.58
N TYR A 10 -87.07 25.35 -60.76
CA TYR A 10 -85.71 25.41 -61.39
C TYR A 10 -84.81 26.46 -60.63
N VAL A 11 -83.54 26.22 -60.22
CA VAL A 11 -82.21 26.53 -60.88
C VAL A 11 -81.87 28.05 -61.01
N ALA A 12 -80.63 28.58 -60.88
CA ALA A 12 -79.24 28.09 -60.68
C ALA A 12 -78.42 29.05 -59.76
N GLY A 13 -77.19 28.75 -59.33
CA GLY A 13 -76.36 27.56 -59.53
C GLY A 13 -74.93 27.70 -58.97
N ASP A 14 -74.17 26.58 -59.00
CA ASP A 14 -72.71 26.37 -59.14
C ASP A 14 -71.65 27.36 -58.58
N THR A 15 -70.48 26.90 -58.09
CA THR A 15 -69.78 25.61 -58.30
C THR A 15 -69.30 24.90 -57.02
N ALA A 16 -69.09 23.58 -57.11
CA ALA A 16 -68.34 22.74 -56.16
C ALA A 16 -66.83 22.64 -56.58
N PRO A 17 -65.90 21.87 -55.95
CA PRO A 17 -66.00 20.52 -55.31
C PRO A 17 -65.29 20.41 -53.92
N SER A 18 -64.94 19.22 -53.39
CA SER A 18 -65.78 18.09 -52.92
C SER A 18 -64.93 17.14 -52.02
N GLN A 19 -65.56 16.18 -51.32
CA GLN A 19 -64.96 15.21 -50.35
C GLN A 19 -64.40 15.86 -49.06
N VAL A 20 -64.60 15.39 -47.82
CA VAL A 20 -64.67 14.03 -47.22
C VAL A 20 -63.32 13.33 -47.17
N GLU A 21 -62.60 13.48 -46.04
CA GLU A 21 -61.89 12.35 -45.42
C GLU A 21 -61.58 12.58 -43.93
N ARG A 22 -61.25 11.50 -43.23
CA ARG A 22 -60.60 11.52 -41.90
C ARG A 22 -59.09 11.54 -42.10
N SER A 23 -58.33 12.19 -41.23
CA SER A 23 -57.17 11.57 -40.53
C SER A 23 -56.33 12.60 -39.75
N GLU A 24 -55.39 12.06 -38.97
CA GLU A 24 -54.55 12.74 -37.98
C GLU A 24 -53.29 13.35 -38.62
N GLY A 25 -52.65 14.29 -37.92
CA GLY A 25 -51.22 14.60 -38.11
C GLY A 25 -50.85 15.69 -39.12
N ASN A 26 -51.00 16.97 -38.74
CA ASN A 26 -50.45 18.10 -39.52
C ASN A 26 -49.75 19.20 -38.68
N TRP A 27 -49.22 18.86 -37.49
CA TRP A 27 -48.43 19.81 -36.68
C TRP A 27 -46.92 19.81 -37.01
N LEU A 28 -46.44 18.87 -37.81
CA LEU A 28 -45.03 18.74 -38.21
C LEU A 28 -44.64 19.60 -39.42
N ARG A 29 -45.61 20.17 -40.16
CA ARG A 29 -45.35 20.99 -41.36
C ARG A 29 -45.09 22.48 -41.09
N THR A 30 -45.29 22.97 -39.87
CA THR A 30 -45.03 24.37 -39.48
C THR A 30 -43.59 24.62 -38.99
N LEU A 31 -42.69 23.64 -39.15
CA LEU A 31 -41.29 23.71 -38.70
C LEU A 31 -40.25 23.77 -39.84
N THR A 32 -40.69 23.78 -41.11
CA THR A 32 -39.79 23.61 -42.27
C THR A 32 -39.79 24.80 -43.24
N ASP A 33 -40.03 26.03 -42.75
CA ASP A 33 -39.90 27.24 -43.59
C ASP A 33 -39.45 28.48 -42.80
N THR A 34 -38.22 28.44 -42.26
CA THR A 34 -37.32 29.62 -42.20
C THR A 34 -35.92 29.21 -41.71
N HIS A 35 -34.90 29.34 -42.56
CA HIS A 35 -33.51 29.27 -42.11
C HIS A 35 -33.11 30.57 -41.38
N GLY A 36 -33.30 30.61 -40.05
CA GLY A 36 -32.91 31.72 -39.20
C GLY A 36 -32.34 31.22 -37.87
N THR A 37 -31.16 31.71 -37.49
CA THR A 37 -30.46 31.22 -36.28
C THR A 37 -31.16 31.68 -35.00
N LEU A 38 -31.66 30.72 -34.21
CA LEU A 38 -32.07 30.95 -32.82
C LEU A 38 -30.82 31.26 -31.96
N THR A 39 -30.38 32.51 -32.01
CA THR A 39 -29.20 32.96 -31.25
C THR A 39 -29.44 32.77 -29.74
N PRO A 40 -28.39 32.50 -28.94
CA PRO A 40 -28.52 32.34 -27.48
C PRO A 40 -29.20 33.53 -26.78
N LYS A 41 -29.09 34.74 -27.35
CA LYS A 41 -29.77 35.94 -26.86
C LYS A 41 -31.29 35.85 -26.93
N ALA A 42 -31.86 35.19 -27.95
CA ALA A 42 -33.31 34.99 -28.06
C ALA A 42 -33.83 34.00 -27.00
N ALA A 43 -33.12 32.88 -26.80
CA ALA A 43 -33.44 31.92 -25.74
C ALA A 43 -33.33 32.55 -24.34
N VAL A 44 -32.27 33.32 -24.08
CA VAL A 44 -32.08 34.05 -22.82
C VAL A 44 -33.13 35.15 -22.63
N ALA A 45 -33.59 35.84 -23.69
CA ALA A 45 -34.67 36.81 -23.59
C ALA A 45 -36.01 36.15 -23.22
N LEU A 46 -36.33 35.00 -23.81
CA LEU A 46 -37.56 34.25 -23.53
C LEU A 46 -37.57 33.72 -22.07
N VAL A 47 -36.43 33.27 -21.55
CA VAL A 47 -36.26 32.92 -20.12
C VAL A 47 -36.36 34.15 -19.20
N ARG A 48 -35.81 35.29 -19.62
CA ARG A 48 -35.81 36.53 -18.82
C ARG A 48 -37.19 37.19 -18.72
N GLY A 49 -38.06 36.97 -19.70
CA GLY A 49 -39.43 37.51 -19.74
C GLY A 49 -40.46 36.83 -18.82
N HIS A 50 -40.06 35.85 -18.00
CA HIS A 50 -40.94 35.12 -17.06
C HIS A 50 -40.36 35.05 -15.63
N LEU A 51 -39.43 35.95 -15.29
CA LEU A 51 -38.75 35.98 -14.00
C LEU A 51 -38.74 37.40 -13.42
N ASP A 52 -39.93 37.95 -13.16
CA ASP A 52 -40.07 39.24 -12.50
C ASP A 52 -39.49 39.17 -11.07
N PRO A 53 -38.57 40.07 -10.66
CA PRO A 53 -37.98 40.05 -9.32
C PRO A 53 -39.00 40.15 -8.18
N ASN A 54 -40.18 40.72 -8.41
CA ASN A 54 -41.25 40.76 -7.42
C ASN A 54 -41.97 39.40 -7.30
N ASP A 55 -42.22 38.71 -8.42
CA ASP A 55 -42.76 37.35 -8.39
C ASP A 55 -41.78 36.38 -7.74
N ILE A 56 -40.48 36.49 -7.98
CA ILE A 56 -39.48 35.65 -7.28
C ILE A 56 -39.58 35.84 -5.75
N ARG A 57 -39.77 37.08 -5.28
CA ARG A 57 -39.93 37.40 -3.85
C ARG A 57 -41.29 36.96 -3.28
N ALA A 58 -42.37 37.08 -4.03
CA ALA A 58 -43.70 36.60 -3.65
C ALA A 58 -43.75 35.06 -3.62
N PHE A 59 -43.21 34.42 -4.66
CA PHE A 59 -43.03 32.97 -4.75
C PHE A 59 -42.23 32.44 -3.56
N MET A 60 -41.07 33.03 -3.21
CA MET A 60 -40.30 32.64 -2.01
C MET A 60 -41.09 32.73 -0.68
N ARG A 61 -42.13 33.57 -0.58
CA ARG A 61 -43.01 33.61 0.60
C ARG A 61 -44.05 32.48 0.62
N SER A 62 -44.42 31.93 -0.56
CA SER A 62 -45.44 30.90 -0.76
C SER A 62 -45.03 29.50 -0.22
N SER A 63 -46.03 28.65 0.01
CA SER A 63 -45.82 27.27 0.47
C SER A 63 -45.07 26.36 -0.54
N PRO A 64 -45.31 26.43 -1.87
CA PRO A 64 -44.56 25.64 -2.85
C PRO A 64 -43.06 25.97 -2.89
N ALA A 65 -42.67 27.25 -2.89
CA ALA A 65 -41.25 27.61 -2.99
C ALA A 65 -40.42 27.13 -1.79
N ARG A 66 -41.02 27.05 -0.59
CA ARG A 66 -40.35 26.48 0.58
C ARG A 66 -40.07 24.98 0.43
N LEU A 67 -40.92 24.24 -0.27
CA LEU A 67 -40.65 22.83 -0.60
C LEU A 67 -39.50 22.70 -1.61
N LEU A 68 -39.44 23.58 -2.61
CA LEU A 68 -38.34 23.63 -3.58
C LEU A 68 -37.02 24.03 -2.92
N ALA A 69 -37.04 25.01 -2.00
CA ALA A 69 -35.86 25.42 -1.23
C ALA A 69 -35.34 24.28 -0.33
N ILE A 70 -36.23 23.57 0.39
CA ILE A 70 -35.84 22.39 1.18
C ILE A 70 -35.27 21.29 0.27
N GLY A 71 -35.90 21.02 -0.88
CA GLY A 71 -35.39 20.06 -1.87
C GLY A 71 -34.00 20.41 -2.39
N LEU A 72 -33.78 21.67 -2.75
CA LEU A 72 -32.49 22.18 -3.22
C LEU A 72 -31.40 22.07 -2.16
N VAL A 73 -31.70 22.43 -0.90
CA VAL A 73 -30.78 22.27 0.23
C VAL A 73 -30.41 20.81 0.45
N LEU A 74 -31.37 19.88 0.39
CA LEU A 74 -31.10 18.45 0.52
C LEU A 74 -30.23 17.91 -0.62
N VAL A 75 -30.47 18.34 -1.88
CA VAL A 75 -29.60 18.00 -3.01
C VAL A 75 -28.17 18.52 -2.79
N ILE A 76 -28.00 19.79 -2.38
CA ILE A 76 -26.68 20.38 -2.12
C ILE A 76 -25.95 19.61 -0.99
N VAL A 77 -26.64 19.28 0.10
CA VAL A 77 -26.06 18.54 1.22
C VAL A 77 -25.64 17.13 0.80
N CYS A 78 -26.44 16.41 0.00
CA CYS A 78 -26.05 15.11 -0.55
C CYS A 78 -24.87 15.20 -1.52
N ILE A 79 -24.79 16.24 -2.37
CA ILE A 79 -23.64 16.46 -3.26
C ILE A 79 -22.38 16.73 -2.44
N VAL A 80 -22.43 17.64 -1.47
CA VAL A 80 -21.26 17.98 -0.62
C VAL A 80 -20.78 16.77 0.17
N ALA A 81 -21.68 15.99 0.77
CA ALA A 81 -21.31 14.76 1.48
C ALA A 81 -20.72 13.70 0.54
N GLY A 82 -21.27 13.53 -0.66
CA GLY A 82 -20.72 12.63 -1.68
C GLY A 82 -19.34 13.05 -2.19
N VAL A 83 -19.11 14.35 -2.41
CA VAL A 83 -17.81 14.90 -2.84
C VAL A 83 -16.77 14.80 -1.72
N VAL A 84 -17.10 15.15 -0.48
CA VAL A 84 -16.18 15.01 0.66
C VAL A 84 -15.81 13.54 0.90
N ALA A 85 -16.79 12.63 0.82
CA ALA A 85 -16.52 11.20 0.89
C ALA A 85 -15.59 10.75 -0.25
N ALA A 86 -15.91 11.07 -1.50
CA ALA A 86 -15.10 10.69 -2.67
C ALA A 86 -13.66 11.22 -2.60
N LEU A 87 -13.46 12.49 -2.25
CA LEU A 87 -12.13 13.08 -2.07
C LEU A 87 -11.35 12.37 -0.95
N SER A 88 -11.96 12.17 0.22
CA SER A 88 -11.30 11.50 1.36
C SER A 88 -10.93 10.02 1.12
N ILE A 89 -11.56 9.38 0.12
CA ILE A 89 -11.20 8.03 -0.35
C ILE A 89 -10.10 8.13 -1.42
N ASN A 90 -10.20 9.08 -2.36
CA ASN A 90 -9.23 9.25 -3.45
C ASN A 90 -7.86 9.75 -2.96
N GLU A 91 -7.82 10.64 -1.97
CA GLU A 91 -6.57 11.03 -1.28
C GLU A 91 -5.89 9.77 -0.72
N ARG A 92 -6.63 8.97 0.05
CA ARG A 92 -6.17 7.70 0.62
C ARG A 92 -5.71 6.68 -0.43
N GLN A 93 -6.26 6.74 -1.65
CA GLN A 93 -5.90 5.84 -2.76
C GLN A 93 -4.62 6.29 -3.48
N ASN A 94 -4.43 7.59 -3.72
CA ASN A 94 -3.16 8.13 -4.23
C ASN A 94 -2.02 7.88 -3.23
N ASP A 95 -2.29 8.12 -1.95
CA ASP A 95 -1.37 7.86 -0.83
C ASP A 95 -0.94 6.38 -0.77
N LEU A 96 -1.89 5.43 -0.88
CA LEU A 96 -1.59 3.99 -0.94
C LEU A 96 -0.80 3.58 -2.18
N ASN A 97 -1.08 4.16 -3.35
CA ASN A 97 -0.32 3.89 -4.56
C ASN A 97 1.13 4.43 -4.43
N THR A 98 1.31 5.62 -3.85
CA THR A 98 2.64 6.20 -3.59
C THR A 98 3.45 5.33 -2.61
N LEU A 99 2.81 4.79 -1.57
CA LEU A 99 3.44 3.82 -0.67
C LEU A 99 3.88 2.53 -1.41
N LEU A 100 3.02 1.98 -2.28
CA LEU A 100 3.35 0.79 -3.08
C LEU A 100 4.48 1.05 -4.08
N ASP A 101 4.35 2.10 -4.91
CA ASP A 101 5.23 2.34 -6.06
C ASP A 101 6.60 2.91 -5.67
N GLN A 102 6.69 3.68 -4.56
CA GLN A 102 7.93 4.35 -4.16
C GLN A 102 8.59 3.76 -2.90
N THR A 103 7.82 3.14 -2.00
CA THR A 103 8.29 2.87 -0.63
C THR A 103 8.67 1.41 -0.39
N GLU A 104 7.98 0.45 -1.04
CA GLU A 104 8.35 -0.98 -0.98
C GLU A 104 9.77 -1.26 -1.52
N PRO A 105 10.19 -0.73 -2.68
CA PRO A 105 11.50 -1.07 -3.26
C PRO A 105 12.67 -0.57 -2.40
N PHE A 106 12.51 0.61 -1.77
CA PHE A 106 13.64 1.28 -1.11
C PHE A 106 14.05 0.59 0.20
N ALA A 107 13.08 0.04 0.95
CA ALA A 107 13.34 -0.79 2.12
C ALA A 107 14.07 -2.09 1.74
N SER A 108 13.66 -2.71 0.63
CA SER A 108 14.28 -3.93 0.07
C SER A 108 15.80 -3.74 -0.12
N SER A 109 16.21 -2.70 -0.84
CA SER A 109 17.62 -2.42 -1.13
C SER A 109 18.47 -2.08 0.09
N ALA A 110 17.88 -1.58 1.20
CA ALA A 110 18.64 -1.37 2.45
C ALA A 110 18.94 -2.71 3.14
N GLN A 111 17.96 -3.62 3.16
CA GLN A 111 18.11 -4.96 3.69
C GLN A 111 19.02 -5.84 2.80
N GLN A 112 18.92 -5.72 1.48
CA GLN A 112 19.79 -6.40 0.54
C GLN A 112 21.24 -5.93 0.71
N LEU A 113 21.47 -4.63 0.83
CA LEU A 113 22.79 -4.06 1.12
C LEU A 113 23.40 -4.65 2.40
N TYR A 114 22.66 -4.63 3.53
CA TYR A 114 23.16 -5.23 4.77
C TYR A 114 23.47 -6.73 4.60
N SER A 115 22.57 -7.48 3.96
CA SER A 115 22.73 -8.92 3.72
C SER A 115 23.97 -9.23 2.89
N SER A 116 24.17 -8.54 1.76
CA SER A 116 25.32 -8.82 0.88
C SER A 116 26.64 -8.33 1.49
N LEU A 117 26.63 -7.27 2.31
CA LEU A 117 27.80 -6.88 3.11
C LEU A 117 28.18 -7.95 4.15
N SER A 118 27.20 -8.48 4.90
CA SER A 118 27.44 -9.48 5.94
C SER A 118 27.82 -10.85 5.37
N VAL A 119 27.20 -11.25 4.26
CA VAL A 119 27.61 -12.44 3.50
C VAL A 119 29.04 -12.30 2.97
N ALA A 120 29.47 -11.09 2.56
CA ALA A 120 30.85 -10.86 2.16
C ALA A 120 31.84 -11.05 3.34
N ASP A 121 31.51 -10.59 4.55
CA ASP A 121 32.39 -10.72 5.73
C ASP A 121 32.53 -12.19 6.17
N ALA A 122 31.40 -12.89 6.33
CA ALA A 122 31.39 -14.31 6.66
C ALA A 122 32.08 -15.17 5.59
N ALA A 123 31.96 -14.82 4.30
CA ALA A 123 32.67 -15.49 3.22
C ALA A 123 34.19 -15.18 3.22
N ALA A 124 34.59 -13.93 3.50
CA ALA A 124 36.00 -13.55 3.63
C ALA A 124 36.68 -14.30 4.77
N ALA A 125 36.05 -14.37 5.93
CA ALA A 125 36.57 -15.10 7.09
C ALA A 125 36.58 -16.63 6.85
N THR A 126 35.52 -17.21 6.28
CA THR A 126 35.46 -18.64 5.91
C THR A 126 36.55 -19.01 4.87
N ALA A 127 36.78 -18.15 3.87
CA ALA A 127 37.85 -18.32 2.89
C ALA A 127 39.24 -18.27 3.53
N PHE A 128 39.42 -17.46 4.58
CA PHE A 128 40.66 -17.39 5.32
C PHE A 128 40.93 -18.68 6.12
N ILE A 129 39.97 -19.15 6.91
CA ILE A 129 40.17 -20.31 7.81
C ILE A 129 40.23 -21.67 7.09
N SER A 130 39.83 -21.73 5.82
CA SER A 130 40.06 -22.87 4.93
C SER A 130 41.56 -23.09 4.64
N GLY A 131 42.37 -22.02 4.70
CA GLY A 131 43.82 -22.05 4.51
C GLY A 131 44.27 -22.24 3.05
N GLY A 132 45.50 -21.83 2.75
CA GLY A 132 46.11 -22.03 1.43
C GLY A 132 45.37 -21.30 0.31
N ILE A 133 44.84 -22.04 -0.66
CA ILE A 133 44.00 -21.51 -1.74
C ILE A 133 42.53 -21.71 -1.36
N GLU A 134 41.78 -20.62 -1.25
CA GLU A 134 40.38 -20.67 -0.82
C GLU A 134 39.48 -21.45 -1.82
N PRO A 135 38.47 -22.21 -1.34
CA PRO A 135 37.53 -22.92 -2.22
C PRO A 135 36.80 -21.96 -3.17
N LYS A 136 36.67 -22.34 -4.44
CA LYS A 136 36.08 -21.47 -5.49
C LYS A 136 34.69 -20.96 -5.11
N ALA A 137 33.83 -21.81 -4.56
CA ALA A 137 32.46 -21.44 -4.17
C ALA A 137 32.45 -20.29 -3.14
N VAL A 138 33.27 -20.37 -2.09
CA VAL A 138 33.37 -19.31 -1.08
C VAL A 138 33.91 -18.01 -1.68
N ARG A 139 34.86 -18.11 -2.63
CA ARG A 139 35.39 -16.94 -3.35
C ARG A 139 34.36 -16.32 -4.29
N ASP A 140 33.55 -17.14 -4.97
CA ASP A 140 32.44 -16.68 -5.81
C ASP A 140 31.43 -15.91 -4.94
N THR A 141 31.00 -16.49 -3.81
CA THR A 141 30.09 -15.87 -2.84
C THR A 141 30.61 -14.51 -2.35
N TYR A 142 31.87 -14.41 -1.91
CA TYR A 142 32.48 -13.14 -1.52
C TYR A 142 32.43 -12.10 -2.65
N THR A 143 32.83 -12.52 -3.87
CA THR A 143 32.96 -11.60 -5.01
C THR A 143 31.58 -11.12 -5.50
N GLN A 144 30.59 -12.00 -5.49
CA GLN A 144 29.19 -11.66 -5.78
C GLN A 144 28.63 -10.70 -4.74
N ALA A 145 28.78 -11.01 -3.46
CA ALA A 145 28.16 -10.23 -2.38
C ALA A 145 28.75 -8.81 -2.25
N VAL A 146 30.06 -8.63 -2.47
CA VAL A 146 30.68 -7.30 -2.60
C VAL A 146 30.15 -6.56 -3.84
N GLY A 147 29.94 -7.27 -4.96
CA GLY A 147 29.39 -6.69 -6.19
C GLY A 147 27.95 -6.22 -6.04
N GLU A 148 27.09 -7.02 -5.40
CA GLU A 148 25.71 -6.67 -5.05
C GLU A 148 25.65 -5.45 -4.14
N ALA A 149 26.43 -5.45 -3.05
CA ALA A 149 26.51 -4.32 -2.12
C ALA A 149 26.94 -3.02 -2.82
N ALA A 150 27.95 -3.09 -3.71
CA ALA A 150 28.38 -1.94 -4.50
C ALA A 150 27.30 -1.46 -5.50
N ALA A 151 26.55 -2.38 -6.11
CA ALA A 151 25.47 -2.05 -7.04
C ALA A 151 24.28 -1.36 -6.34
N GLU A 152 23.86 -1.86 -5.18
CA GLU A 152 22.77 -1.27 -4.37
C GLU A 152 23.12 0.16 -3.90
N VAL A 153 24.37 0.37 -3.46
CA VAL A 153 24.87 1.70 -3.06
C VAL A 153 24.91 2.66 -4.25
N ALA A 154 25.43 2.22 -5.40
CA ALA A 154 25.49 3.04 -6.61
C ALA A 154 24.10 3.39 -7.15
N GLY A 155 23.16 2.44 -7.17
CA GLY A 155 21.79 2.64 -7.59
C GLY A 155 21.05 3.66 -6.73
N LYS A 156 21.17 3.57 -5.40
CA LYS A 156 20.57 4.55 -4.47
C LYS A 156 21.21 5.93 -4.57
N ALA A 157 22.54 6.01 -4.71
CA ALA A 157 23.24 7.28 -4.86
C ALA A 157 22.83 8.03 -6.15
N ALA A 158 22.52 7.31 -7.23
CA ALA A 158 22.04 7.91 -8.48
C ALA A 158 20.56 8.36 -8.43
N GLY A 159 19.75 7.79 -7.52
CA GLY A 159 18.32 8.07 -7.40
C GLY A 159 17.92 9.12 -6.36
N THR A 160 18.87 9.82 -5.73
CA THR A 160 18.60 10.77 -4.64
C THR A 160 18.99 12.19 -5.05
N GLU A 161 18.01 13.10 -5.20
CA GLU A 161 18.24 14.46 -5.69
C GLU A 161 18.81 15.44 -4.63
N ASP A 162 18.59 15.18 -3.34
CA ASP A 162 19.14 15.98 -2.24
C ASP A 162 20.48 15.40 -1.76
N SER A 163 21.58 16.12 -2.02
CA SER A 163 22.95 15.69 -1.74
C SER A 163 23.38 15.75 -0.27
N ASP A 164 22.61 16.47 0.56
CA ASP A 164 22.93 16.74 1.97
C ASP A 164 22.07 15.91 2.94
N ALA A 165 21.00 15.27 2.43
CA ALA A 165 20.15 14.37 3.19
C ALA A 165 20.95 13.28 3.94
N PRO A 166 20.61 12.94 5.21
CA PRO A 166 21.33 11.95 6.01
C PRO A 166 21.51 10.59 5.32
N THR A 167 20.52 10.16 4.55
CA THR A 167 20.55 8.96 3.69
C THR A 167 21.74 8.95 2.72
N VAL A 168 22.07 10.10 2.11
CA VAL A 168 23.23 10.23 1.20
C VAL A 168 24.54 10.21 1.97
N GLN A 169 24.58 10.72 3.20
CA GLN A 169 25.77 10.65 4.06
C GLN A 169 26.08 9.20 4.46
N LEU A 170 25.06 8.41 4.80
CA LEU A 170 25.17 6.97 5.08
C LEU A 170 25.60 6.17 3.83
N LEU A 171 25.00 6.44 2.67
CA LEU A 171 25.42 5.80 1.40
C LEU A 171 26.88 6.16 1.04
N ARG A 172 27.31 7.41 1.29
CA ARG A 172 28.69 7.88 1.09
C ARG A 172 29.67 7.24 2.08
N SER A 173 29.24 6.97 3.32
CA SER A 173 29.99 6.17 4.31
C SER A 173 30.27 4.76 3.77
N VAL A 174 29.24 4.03 3.35
CA VAL A 174 29.40 2.68 2.78
C VAL A 174 30.24 2.70 1.49
N ALA A 175 29.96 3.63 0.56
CA ALA A 175 30.68 3.76 -0.72
C ALA A 175 32.18 4.02 -0.56
N THR A 176 32.59 4.74 0.49
CA THR A 176 34.01 5.05 0.74
C THR A 176 34.73 3.98 1.56
N GLN A 177 34.02 3.23 2.40
CA GLN A 177 34.59 2.19 3.26
C GLN A 177 34.65 0.81 2.60
N LEU A 178 33.69 0.45 1.74
CA LEU A 178 33.65 -0.85 1.06
C LEU A 178 34.93 -1.14 0.23
N PRO A 179 35.54 -0.18 -0.50
CA PRO A 179 36.82 -0.40 -1.17
C PRO A 179 38.00 -0.61 -0.20
N VAL A 180 37.98 0.02 0.98
CA VAL A 180 39.01 -0.15 2.02
C VAL A 180 38.90 -1.53 2.65
N TYR A 181 37.69 -1.96 3.00
CA TYR A 181 37.38 -3.32 3.42
C TYR A 181 37.89 -4.36 2.41
N ALA A 182 37.54 -4.19 1.13
CA ALA A 182 37.98 -5.11 0.08
C ALA A 182 39.52 -5.15 -0.04
N GLY A 183 40.19 -4.01 0.06
CA GLY A 183 41.67 -3.94 0.07
C GLY A 183 42.31 -4.68 1.25
N LEU A 184 41.70 -4.59 2.45
CA LEU A 184 42.14 -5.33 3.64
C LEU A 184 41.93 -6.85 3.47
N VAL A 185 40.77 -7.29 2.98
CA VAL A 185 40.49 -8.71 2.70
C VAL A 185 41.44 -9.28 1.65
N GLU A 186 41.71 -8.56 0.55
CA GLU A 186 42.67 -9.02 -0.46
C GLU A 186 44.09 -9.10 0.10
N THR A 187 44.47 -8.17 0.99
CA THR A 187 45.78 -8.19 1.68
C THR A 187 45.87 -9.36 2.67
N ALA A 188 44.79 -9.65 3.41
CA ALA A 188 44.68 -10.81 4.28
C ALA A 188 44.84 -12.12 3.50
N ARG A 189 44.08 -12.26 2.41
CA ARG A 189 44.06 -13.42 1.51
C ARG A 189 45.40 -13.68 0.84
N ALA A 190 46.08 -12.63 0.36
CA ALA A 190 47.42 -12.73 -0.21
C ALA A 190 48.47 -13.21 0.82
N ASN A 191 48.35 -12.77 2.08
CA ASN A 191 49.21 -13.26 3.16
C ASN A 191 48.88 -14.70 3.58
N ASN A 192 47.60 -15.07 3.64
CA ASN A 192 47.14 -16.43 3.96
C ASN A 192 47.67 -17.47 2.95
N ARG A 193 47.60 -17.15 1.65
CA ARG A 193 48.16 -17.97 0.55
C ARG A 193 49.67 -18.19 0.66
N ASN A 194 50.39 -17.28 1.32
CA ASN A 194 51.82 -17.40 1.60
C ASN A 194 52.13 -17.93 3.01
N GLY A 195 51.10 -18.31 3.80
CA GLY A 195 51.26 -18.79 5.18
C GLY A 195 51.70 -17.70 6.18
N HIS A 196 51.63 -16.42 5.83
CA HIS A 196 52.06 -15.33 6.70
C HIS A 196 51.00 -15.03 7.78
N PRO A 197 51.33 -15.09 9.09
CA PRO A 197 50.36 -14.90 10.17
C PRO A 197 49.75 -13.49 10.23
N VAL A 198 50.43 -12.49 9.65
CA VAL A 198 49.90 -11.11 9.53
C VAL A 198 48.58 -11.04 8.75
N GLY A 199 48.26 -12.04 7.92
CA GLY A 199 46.98 -12.12 7.23
C GLY A 199 45.78 -12.09 8.17
N ALA A 200 45.88 -12.69 9.35
CA ALA A 200 44.81 -12.72 10.34
C ALA A 200 44.56 -11.34 10.98
N ALA A 201 45.58 -10.50 11.08
CA ALA A 201 45.45 -9.12 11.54
C ALA A 201 44.74 -8.25 10.50
N TYR A 202 45.08 -8.40 9.21
CA TYR A 202 44.38 -7.71 8.11
C TYR A 202 42.91 -8.14 7.99
N LEU A 203 42.58 -9.42 8.23
CA LEU A 203 41.19 -9.89 8.28
C LEU A 203 40.45 -9.30 9.49
N GLY A 204 41.08 -9.28 10.67
CA GLY A 204 40.50 -8.67 11.87
C GLY A 204 40.18 -7.19 11.68
N GLU A 205 41.08 -6.42 11.09
CA GLU A 205 40.86 -5.01 10.73
C GLU A 205 39.72 -4.87 9.69
N ALA A 206 39.64 -5.76 8.70
CA ALA A 206 38.58 -5.76 7.70
C ALA A 206 37.19 -5.96 8.33
N SER A 207 37.02 -7.00 9.16
CA SER A 207 35.73 -7.25 9.82
C SER A 207 35.42 -6.20 10.89
N THR A 208 36.43 -5.68 11.61
CA THR A 208 36.25 -4.53 12.53
C THR A 208 35.73 -3.29 11.79
N LEU A 209 36.20 -3.03 10.56
CA LEU A 209 35.65 -1.97 9.70
C LEU A 209 34.21 -2.29 9.26
N MET A 210 33.93 -3.54 8.87
CA MET A 210 32.61 -4.00 8.44
C MET A 210 31.57 -3.90 9.58
N GLN A 211 31.77 -4.66 10.67
CA GLN A 211 30.93 -4.70 11.87
C GLN A 211 30.86 -3.32 12.56
N GLY A 212 31.96 -2.60 12.65
CA GLY A 212 32.05 -1.35 13.43
C GLY A 212 31.62 -0.08 12.70
N LYS A 213 31.46 -0.09 11.36
CA LYS A 213 31.07 1.10 10.58
C LYS A 213 30.17 0.82 9.38
N ILE A 214 30.50 -0.15 8.53
CA ILE A 214 29.78 -0.36 7.27
C ILE A 214 28.38 -0.93 7.53
N LEU A 215 28.29 -1.99 8.35
CA LEU A 215 27.01 -2.60 8.72
C LEU A 215 26.13 -1.65 9.56
N PRO A 216 26.62 -0.94 10.59
CA PRO A 216 25.86 0.12 11.25
C PRO A 216 25.37 1.22 10.30
N SER A 217 26.17 1.61 9.29
CA SER A 217 25.71 2.58 8.28
C SER A 217 24.55 2.04 7.43
N ALA A 218 24.52 0.74 7.15
CA ALA A 218 23.44 0.07 6.41
C ALA A 218 22.21 -0.21 7.30
N GLU A 219 22.39 -0.49 8.59
CA GLU A 219 21.31 -0.61 9.57
C GLU A 219 20.64 0.74 9.83
N GLU A 220 21.41 1.81 10.00
CA GLU A 220 20.83 3.16 10.16
C GLU A 220 20.09 3.60 8.89
N LEU A 221 20.58 3.23 7.71
CA LEU A 221 19.86 3.43 6.45
C LEU A 221 18.48 2.73 6.47
N HIS A 222 18.38 1.55 7.07
CA HIS A 222 17.11 0.83 7.24
C HIS A 222 16.21 1.42 8.34
N SER A 223 16.80 1.87 9.46
CA SER A 223 16.05 2.43 10.60
C SER A 223 15.47 3.82 10.29
N GLN A 224 16.24 4.70 9.64
CA GLN A 224 15.75 6.01 9.20
C GLN A 224 14.62 5.87 8.15
N GLN A 225 14.75 4.93 7.20
CA GLN A 225 13.70 4.69 6.22
C GLN A 225 12.42 4.16 6.86
N SER A 226 12.52 3.15 7.73
CA SER A 226 11.35 2.56 8.40
C SER A 226 10.67 3.54 9.37
N ALA A 227 11.42 4.44 10.01
CA ALA A 227 10.85 5.55 10.77
C ALA A 227 10.05 6.53 9.90
N ALA A 228 10.51 6.83 8.68
CA ALA A 228 9.76 7.67 7.73
C ALA A 228 8.47 6.99 7.22
N VAL A 229 8.49 5.66 7.03
CA VAL A 229 7.28 4.86 6.77
C VAL A 229 6.29 4.99 7.94
N LEU A 230 6.75 4.79 9.17
CA LEU A 230 5.91 4.83 10.37
C LEU A 230 5.31 6.21 10.66
N GLN A 231 6.08 7.30 10.51
CA GLN A 231 5.54 8.67 10.63
C GLN A 231 4.47 8.96 9.59
N THR A 232 4.67 8.50 8.35
CA THR A 232 3.66 8.58 7.30
C THR A 232 2.41 7.78 7.72
N GLN A 233 2.59 6.55 8.19
CA GLN A 233 1.54 5.61 8.57
C GLN A 233 0.64 6.09 9.73
N HIS A 234 1.17 6.90 10.67
CA HIS A 234 0.35 7.52 11.74
C HIS A 234 -0.79 8.42 11.22
N ARG A 235 -0.72 8.90 9.97
CA ARG A 235 -1.82 9.65 9.33
C ARG A 235 -2.98 8.75 8.87
N TYR A 236 -2.75 7.44 8.74
CA TYR A 236 -3.66 6.46 8.11
C TYR A 236 -4.53 5.72 9.14
N THR A 237 -4.13 5.66 10.41
CA THR A 237 -4.89 4.97 11.47
C THR A 237 -6.09 5.76 11.97
N SER A 238 -6.18 7.07 11.67
CA SER A 238 -7.39 7.86 11.91
C SER A 238 -8.52 7.43 10.96
N PRO A 239 -9.70 7.04 11.48
CA PRO A 239 -10.91 6.89 10.67
C PRO A 239 -11.22 8.19 9.91
N PRO A 240 -11.86 8.13 8.72
CA PRO A 240 -12.23 9.32 7.96
C PRO A 240 -13.44 10.04 8.60
N TRP A 241 -13.23 10.60 9.80
CA TRP A 241 -14.27 11.24 10.61
C TRP A 241 -15.01 12.35 9.87
N LEU A 242 -14.36 13.08 8.96
CA LEU A 242 -14.99 14.09 8.11
C LEU A 242 -16.00 13.48 7.12
N ALA A 243 -15.68 12.32 6.53
CA ALA A 243 -16.60 11.60 5.64
C ALA A 243 -17.78 11.01 6.42
N PHE A 244 -17.52 10.40 7.59
CA PHE A 244 -18.58 9.87 8.45
C PHE A 244 -19.49 10.98 8.99
N ALA A 245 -18.93 12.12 9.40
CA ALA A 245 -19.69 13.27 9.87
C ALA A 245 -20.55 13.90 8.76
N THR A 246 -20.01 14.07 7.54
CA THR A 246 -20.76 14.67 6.41
C THR A 246 -21.85 13.75 5.86
N LEU A 247 -21.57 12.45 5.70
CA LEU A 247 -22.58 11.46 5.31
C LEU A 247 -23.66 11.31 6.39
N GLY A 248 -23.28 11.25 7.67
CA GLY A 248 -24.21 11.21 8.81
C GLY A 248 -25.09 12.47 8.89
N PHE A 249 -24.51 13.65 8.69
CA PHE A 249 -25.24 14.92 8.63
C PHE A 249 -26.25 14.94 7.46
N ALA A 250 -25.87 14.45 6.28
CA ALA A 250 -26.78 14.36 5.15
C ALA A 250 -27.96 13.40 5.41
N LEU A 251 -27.71 12.29 6.09
CA LEU A 251 -28.72 11.31 6.49
C LEU A 251 -29.69 11.90 7.53
N VAL A 252 -29.18 12.62 8.54
CA VAL A 252 -30.01 13.39 9.49
C VAL A 252 -30.82 14.48 8.78
N ALA A 253 -30.23 15.21 7.83
CA ALA A 253 -30.93 16.24 7.07
C ALA A 253 -32.10 15.67 6.25
N LEU A 254 -31.91 14.51 5.60
CA LEU A 254 -32.97 13.79 4.90
C LEU A 254 -34.11 13.37 5.83
N LEU A 255 -33.80 12.80 7.00
CA LEU A 255 -34.81 12.41 8.00
C LEU A 255 -35.58 13.61 8.55
N VAL A 256 -34.92 14.73 8.83
CA VAL A 256 -35.56 15.99 9.24
C VAL A 256 -36.44 16.54 8.12
N GLY A 257 -35.97 16.52 6.87
CA GLY A 257 -36.74 16.93 5.70
C GLY A 257 -38.01 16.10 5.51
N GLN A 258 -37.91 14.77 5.60
CA GLN A 258 -39.06 13.87 5.60
C GLN A 258 -40.04 14.20 6.73
N ALA A 259 -39.56 14.35 7.97
CA ALA A 259 -40.39 14.66 9.13
C ALA A 259 -41.11 16.01 9.01
N MET A 260 -40.45 17.04 8.45
CA MET A 260 -41.07 18.35 8.19
C MET A 260 -42.16 18.26 7.12
N VAL A 261 -41.94 17.50 6.03
CA VAL A 261 -42.95 17.29 4.99
C VAL A 261 -44.14 16.50 5.51
N ALA A 262 -43.90 15.40 6.24
CA ALA A 262 -44.95 14.55 6.81
C ALA A 262 -45.82 15.33 7.83
N ARG A 263 -45.20 16.01 8.79
CA ARG A 263 -45.90 16.82 9.81
C ARG A 263 -46.75 17.93 9.19
N ARG A 264 -46.27 18.60 8.13
CA ARG A 264 -46.96 19.76 7.54
C ARG A 264 -48.07 19.40 6.55
N TRP A 265 -48.07 18.19 5.97
CA TRP A 265 -49.01 17.81 4.91
C TRP A 265 -49.87 16.57 5.21
N LYS A 266 -49.69 15.89 6.35
CA LYS A 266 -50.40 14.66 6.77
C LYS A 266 -50.37 13.48 5.76
N ARG A 267 -49.60 13.58 4.67
CA ARG A 267 -49.46 12.56 3.63
C ARG A 267 -48.14 11.82 3.89
N VAL A 268 -48.23 10.53 4.18
CA VAL A 268 -47.27 9.84 5.07
C VAL A 268 -45.85 9.75 4.52
N PHE A 269 -45.68 9.51 3.21
CA PHE A 269 -44.36 9.33 2.59
C PHE A 269 -44.25 9.98 1.20
N ASN A 270 -43.04 10.42 0.84
CA ASN A 270 -42.63 10.72 -0.52
C ASN A 270 -41.67 9.62 -0.98
N PRO A 271 -42.00 8.81 -2.02
CA PRO A 271 -41.18 7.67 -2.41
C PRO A 271 -39.76 8.06 -2.85
N GLY A 272 -39.57 9.21 -3.53
CA GLY A 272 -38.23 9.67 -3.94
C GLY A 272 -37.33 10.02 -2.75
N LEU A 273 -37.90 10.60 -1.68
CA LEU A 273 -37.16 10.84 -0.44
C LEU A 273 -36.87 9.54 0.32
N MET A 274 -37.75 8.53 0.26
CA MET A 274 -37.47 7.21 0.86
C MET A 274 -36.33 6.50 0.13
N ILE A 275 -36.36 6.47 -1.21
CA ILE A 275 -35.30 5.88 -2.02
C ILE A 275 -33.97 6.60 -1.79
N ALA A 276 -33.95 7.93 -1.80
CA ALA A 276 -32.74 8.70 -1.51
C ALA A 276 -32.18 8.43 -0.10
N THR A 277 -33.06 8.26 0.90
CA THR A 277 -32.63 7.93 2.28
C THR A 277 -32.09 6.50 2.36
N LEU A 278 -32.71 5.52 1.69
CA LEU A 278 -32.22 4.15 1.60
C LEU A 278 -30.85 4.08 0.92
N VAL A 279 -30.66 4.80 -0.20
CA VAL A 279 -29.39 4.89 -0.91
C VAL A 279 -28.30 5.55 -0.05
N MET A 280 -28.63 6.58 0.72
CA MET A 280 -27.68 7.19 1.68
C MET A 280 -27.38 6.29 2.89
N ILE A 281 -28.33 5.49 3.37
CA ILE A 281 -28.07 4.45 4.39
C ILE A 281 -27.11 3.40 3.85
N VAL A 282 -27.30 2.93 2.61
CA VAL A 282 -26.39 2.00 1.94
C VAL A 282 -25.01 2.62 1.77
N ALA A 283 -24.90 3.85 1.26
CA ALA A 283 -23.62 4.55 1.09
C ALA A 283 -22.88 4.77 2.42
N PHE A 284 -23.60 5.15 3.50
CA PHE A 284 -23.02 5.31 4.83
C PHE A 284 -22.57 3.97 5.42
N GLY A 285 -23.41 2.94 5.37
CA GLY A 285 -23.06 1.60 5.84
C GLY A 285 -21.86 1.01 5.09
N TRP A 286 -21.83 1.18 3.77
CA TRP A 286 -20.73 0.75 2.89
C TRP A 286 -19.41 1.49 3.22
N ALA A 287 -19.47 2.81 3.44
CA ALA A 287 -18.31 3.61 3.86
C ALA A 287 -17.82 3.25 5.28
N VAL A 288 -18.73 2.98 6.22
CA VAL A 288 -18.37 2.54 7.58
C VAL A 288 -17.75 1.14 7.55
N ILE A 289 -18.34 0.18 6.82
CA ILE A 289 -17.78 -1.17 6.65
C ILE A 289 -16.38 -1.08 6.03
N ALA A 290 -16.20 -0.31 4.95
CA ALA A 290 -14.91 -0.12 4.31
C ALA A 290 -13.87 0.53 5.24
N GLY A 291 -14.25 1.56 5.99
CA GLY A 291 -13.38 2.22 6.97
C GLY A 291 -13.01 1.31 8.14
N SER A 292 -13.94 0.49 8.64
CA SER A 292 -13.68 -0.50 9.69
C SER A 292 -12.83 -1.67 9.20
N PHE A 293 -13.04 -2.16 7.97
CA PHE A 293 -12.15 -3.15 7.35
C PHE A 293 -10.75 -2.58 7.13
N SER A 294 -10.62 -1.33 6.67
CA SER A 294 -9.34 -0.65 6.49
C SER A 294 -8.61 -0.45 7.82
N ALA A 295 -9.28 0.02 8.87
CA ALA A 295 -8.69 0.18 10.19
C ALA A 295 -8.25 -1.17 10.79
N ALA A 296 -9.11 -2.19 10.76
CA ALA A 296 -8.77 -3.51 11.28
C ALA A 296 -7.73 -4.26 10.41
N ALA A 297 -7.61 -3.94 9.13
CA ALA A 297 -6.53 -4.43 8.26
C ALA A 297 -5.20 -3.74 8.56
N ALA A 298 -5.20 -2.43 8.84
CA ALA A 298 -4.00 -1.71 9.27
C ALA A 298 -3.47 -2.22 10.62
N ASP A 299 -4.37 -2.44 11.58
CA ASP A 299 -4.05 -2.98 12.91
C ASP A 299 -3.42 -4.38 12.81
N ARG A 300 -4.06 -5.29 12.04
CA ARG A 300 -3.50 -6.61 11.71
C ARG A 300 -2.19 -6.53 10.92
N ALA A 301 -2.01 -5.57 10.01
CA ALA A 301 -0.78 -5.45 9.23
C ALA A 301 0.43 -5.01 10.10
N LEU A 302 0.19 -4.22 11.15
CA LEU A 302 1.21 -3.87 12.14
C LEU A 302 1.59 -5.06 13.03
N GLU A 303 0.58 -5.78 13.55
CA GLU A 303 0.80 -6.92 14.44
C GLU A 303 1.35 -8.16 13.72
N HIS A 304 0.87 -8.45 12.51
CA HIS A 304 1.18 -9.68 11.75
C HIS A 304 2.10 -9.46 10.52
N GLY A 305 2.48 -8.22 10.19
CA GLY A 305 3.34 -7.91 9.03
C GLY A 305 4.65 -7.24 9.40
N THR A 306 4.59 -6.02 9.95
CA THR A 306 5.79 -5.20 10.20
C THR A 306 6.65 -5.73 11.37
N ASN A 307 6.01 -6.22 12.43
CA ASN A 307 6.72 -6.81 13.58
C ASN A 307 7.36 -8.19 13.27
N PRO A 308 6.71 -9.13 12.57
CA PRO A 308 7.34 -10.37 12.14
C PRO A 308 8.53 -10.15 11.19
N LEU A 309 8.37 -9.28 10.18
CA LEU A 309 9.44 -9.01 9.21
C LEU A 309 10.69 -8.42 9.87
N SER A 310 10.54 -7.41 10.73
CA SER A 310 11.68 -6.79 11.43
C SER A 310 12.41 -7.76 12.37
N ARG A 311 11.68 -8.68 13.03
CA ARG A 311 12.28 -9.75 13.85
C ARG A 311 13.07 -10.76 13.03
N LEU A 312 12.54 -11.19 11.88
CA LEU A 312 13.24 -12.08 10.94
C LEU A 312 14.51 -11.43 10.36
N THR A 313 14.43 -10.15 9.99
CA THR A 313 15.59 -9.35 9.57
C THR A 313 16.66 -9.30 10.66
N ALA A 314 16.29 -8.89 11.88
CA ALA A 314 17.23 -8.82 13.01
C ALA A 314 17.80 -10.21 13.39
N SER A 315 17.02 -11.28 13.25
CA SER A 315 17.50 -12.66 13.44
C SER A 315 18.58 -13.02 12.41
N ARG A 316 18.38 -12.66 11.14
CA ARG A 316 19.37 -12.93 10.08
C ARG A 316 20.66 -12.13 10.29
N ILE A 317 20.53 -10.88 10.74
CA ILE A 317 21.64 -9.99 11.11
C ILE A 317 22.51 -10.65 12.20
N LEU A 318 21.91 -11.03 13.34
CA LEU A 318 22.62 -11.64 14.47
C LEU A 318 23.25 -12.99 14.13
N ALA A 319 22.58 -13.81 13.31
CA ALA A 319 23.17 -15.06 12.82
C ALA A 319 24.44 -14.81 11.98
N GLN A 320 24.44 -13.78 11.13
CA GLN A 320 25.59 -13.43 10.30
C GLN A 320 26.75 -12.83 11.11
N GLN A 321 26.45 -12.01 12.12
CA GLN A 321 27.45 -11.46 13.06
C GLN A 321 28.13 -12.57 13.87
N ALA A 322 27.35 -13.43 14.54
CA ALA A 322 27.88 -14.59 15.26
C ALA A 322 28.70 -15.55 14.35
N ARG A 323 28.36 -15.68 13.05
CA ARG A 323 29.15 -16.48 12.10
C ARG A 323 30.48 -15.81 11.74
N SER A 324 30.54 -14.49 11.64
CA SER A 324 31.82 -13.77 11.53
C SER A 324 32.68 -14.03 12.77
N ASP A 325 32.12 -13.95 13.98
CA ASP A 325 32.87 -14.13 15.22
C ASP A 325 33.38 -15.56 15.42
N GLU A 326 32.55 -16.58 15.12
CA GLU A 326 32.95 -17.99 15.10
C GLU A 326 34.18 -18.23 14.19
N THR A 327 34.19 -17.59 13.01
CA THR A 327 35.26 -17.79 12.02
C THR A 327 36.48 -16.90 12.29
N LEU A 328 36.31 -15.71 12.87
CA LEU A 328 37.40 -14.84 13.31
C LEU A 328 38.15 -15.41 14.52
N LYS A 329 37.44 -16.06 15.45
CA LYS A 329 38.05 -16.82 16.56
C LYS A 329 39.10 -17.80 16.04
N LEU A 330 38.75 -18.57 15.00
CA LEU A 330 39.67 -19.49 14.33
C LEU A 330 40.79 -18.76 13.56
N ALA A 331 40.45 -17.73 12.79
CA ALA A 331 41.42 -16.99 11.96
C ALA A 331 42.52 -16.33 12.79
N ARG A 332 42.15 -15.66 13.89
CA ARG A 332 43.07 -15.00 14.84
C ARG A 332 43.67 -15.98 15.85
N ARG A 333 43.17 -17.23 15.92
CA ARG A 333 43.45 -18.22 16.99
C ARG A 333 43.25 -17.60 18.38
N ASP A 334 42.09 -16.99 18.58
CA ASP A 334 41.81 -16.25 19.80
C ASP A 334 41.86 -17.15 21.06
N THR A 335 42.35 -16.55 22.14
CA THR A 335 42.45 -17.13 23.48
C THR A 335 41.99 -16.14 24.56
N SER A 336 41.49 -14.96 24.17
CA SER A 336 40.93 -13.96 25.09
C SER A 336 39.48 -14.27 25.47
N GLY A 337 38.72 -14.94 24.59
CA GLY A 337 37.29 -15.19 24.76
C GLY A 337 36.40 -14.03 24.31
N GLU A 338 36.97 -13.00 23.69
CA GLU A 338 36.25 -11.85 23.12
C GLU A 338 35.17 -12.30 22.13
N TYR A 339 35.55 -13.17 21.19
CA TYR A 339 34.63 -13.74 20.19
C TYR A 339 33.60 -14.72 20.77
N ASP A 340 33.93 -15.44 21.85
CA ASP A 340 32.97 -16.34 22.51
C ASP A 340 31.88 -15.53 23.23
N ALA A 341 32.26 -14.43 23.89
CA ALA A 341 31.31 -13.55 24.56
C ALA A 341 30.39 -12.79 23.58
N ALA A 342 30.91 -12.41 22.40
CA ALA A 342 30.11 -11.81 21.33
C ALA A 342 29.14 -12.84 20.71
N PHE A 343 29.65 -14.02 20.35
CA PHE A 343 28.85 -15.14 19.84
C PHE A 343 27.70 -15.50 20.79
N ASP A 344 27.97 -15.73 22.08
CA ASP A 344 26.94 -16.08 23.07
C ASP A 344 25.87 -14.98 23.23
N ALA A 345 26.25 -13.70 23.10
CA ALA A 345 25.32 -12.58 23.18
C ALA A 345 24.37 -12.54 21.97
N ASP A 346 24.92 -12.68 20.76
CA ASP A 346 24.15 -12.68 19.51
C ASP A 346 23.26 -13.92 19.37
N ILE A 347 23.78 -15.11 19.70
CA ILE A 347 23.01 -16.36 19.75
C ILE A 347 21.86 -16.28 20.74
N LYS A 348 22.09 -15.71 21.93
CA LYS A 348 21.02 -15.48 22.91
C LYS A 348 19.95 -14.56 22.32
N ARG A 349 20.34 -13.44 21.72
CA ARG A 349 19.39 -12.46 21.17
C ARG A 349 18.64 -13.00 19.95
N LEU A 350 19.31 -13.78 19.11
CA LEU A 350 18.72 -14.55 18.02
C LEU A 350 17.63 -15.50 18.54
N ARG A 351 17.94 -16.30 19.58
CA ARG A 351 16.94 -17.21 20.16
C ARG A 351 15.74 -16.46 20.75
N GLU A 352 15.96 -15.35 21.45
CA GLU A 352 14.87 -14.48 21.94
C GLU A 352 13.93 -13.99 20.81
N LEU A 353 14.48 -13.63 19.64
CA LEU A 353 13.71 -13.17 18.48
C LEU A 353 12.96 -14.30 17.77
N LEU A 354 13.59 -15.47 17.62
CA LEU A 354 12.97 -16.65 17.03
C LEU A 354 11.86 -17.20 17.94
N ASP A 355 12.14 -17.43 19.22
CA ASP A 355 11.16 -17.97 20.17
C ASP A 355 9.99 -17.00 20.41
N GLY A 356 10.23 -15.69 20.32
CA GLY A 356 9.19 -14.67 20.35
C GLY A 356 8.33 -14.58 19.08
N TYR A 357 8.69 -15.23 17.97
CA TYR A 357 7.97 -15.13 16.68
C TYR A 357 6.56 -15.73 16.76
N PRO A 358 5.51 -15.07 16.22
CA PRO A 358 4.14 -15.58 16.33
C PRO A 358 3.96 -16.92 15.62
N THR A 359 3.20 -17.83 16.24
CA THR A 359 2.85 -19.12 15.62
C THR A 359 1.68 -18.98 14.65
N ARG A 360 1.66 -19.78 13.58
CA ARG A 360 0.56 -19.84 12.59
C ARG A 360 0.34 -18.54 11.80
N ILE A 361 1.40 -17.78 11.59
CA ILE A 361 1.45 -16.70 10.59
C ILE A 361 2.43 -17.09 9.47
N GLU A 362 2.46 -16.28 8.42
CA GLU A 362 3.37 -16.47 7.29
C GLU A 362 4.83 -16.47 7.76
N GLY A 363 5.66 -17.28 7.11
CA GLY A 363 7.05 -17.53 7.52
C GLY A 363 7.22 -18.36 8.81
N SER A 364 6.16 -18.76 9.55
CA SER A 364 6.37 -19.49 10.82
C SER A 364 7.04 -20.87 10.63
N GLU A 365 6.73 -21.59 9.54
CA GLU A 365 7.42 -22.84 9.19
C GLU A 365 8.92 -22.61 8.95
N ARG A 366 9.30 -21.44 8.42
CA ARG A 366 10.70 -21.05 8.21
C ARG A 366 11.41 -20.72 9.49
N VAL A 367 10.69 -20.17 10.47
CA VAL A 367 11.22 -19.97 11.83
C VAL A 367 11.43 -21.31 12.53
N ASP A 368 10.57 -22.30 12.34
CA ASP A 368 10.80 -23.66 12.85
C ASP A 368 12.02 -24.32 12.17
N GLN A 369 12.13 -24.22 10.84
CA GLN A 369 13.32 -24.65 10.08
C GLN A 369 14.60 -23.94 10.57
N ALA A 370 14.51 -22.65 10.93
CA ALA A 370 15.62 -21.87 11.46
C ALA A 370 15.99 -22.28 12.90
N ARG A 371 15.03 -22.53 13.79
CA ARG A 371 15.26 -23.07 15.15
C ARG A 371 16.04 -24.39 15.10
N ASP A 372 15.57 -25.35 14.28
CA ASP A 372 16.25 -26.64 14.10
C ASP A 372 17.66 -26.48 13.51
N ALA A 373 17.88 -25.51 12.63
CA ALA A 373 19.19 -25.23 12.03
C ALA A 373 20.15 -24.54 13.01
N LEU A 374 19.64 -23.63 13.84
CA LEU A 374 20.37 -23.00 14.93
C LEU A 374 20.86 -24.01 15.97
N ASP A 375 20.01 -24.94 16.42
CA ASP A 375 20.41 -25.96 17.39
C ASP A 375 21.45 -26.94 16.80
N ARG A 376 21.39 -27.22 15.49
CA ARG A 376 22.44 -27.96 14.75
C ARG A 376 23.75 -27.15 14.63
N TRP A 377 23.67 -25.84 14.41
CA TRP A 377 24.83 -24.96 14.33
C TRP A 377 25.55 -24.83 15.68
N LEU A 378 24.80 -24.63 16.77
CA LEU A 378 25.36 -24.65 18.13
C LEU A 378 25.96 -26.01 18.49
N SER A 379 25.35 -27.11 18.03
CA SER A 379 25.91 -28.45 18.18
C SER A 379 27.20 -28.68 17.38
N SER A 380 27.49 -27.88 16.34
CA SER A 380 28.78 -27.90 15.62
C SER A 380 29.79 -26.93 16.21
N HIS A 381 29.35 -25.73 16.61
CA HIS A 381 30.15 -24.76 17.34
C HIS A 381 30.74 -25.36 18.64
N ALA A 382 29.92 -26.09 19.40
CA ALA A 382 30.37 -26.82 20.58
C ALA A 382 31.50 -27.82 20.23
N ARG A 383 31.34 -28.64 19.18
CA ARG A 383 32.38 -29.59 18.74
C ARG A 383 33.65 -28.91 18.22
N MET A 384 33.52 -27.77 17.55
CA MET A 384 34.65 -26.93 17.12
C MET A 384 35.46 -26.46 18.34
N ASN A 385 34.79 -25.89 19.34
CA ASN A 385 35.41 -25.45 20.60
C ASN A 385 36.02 -26.61 21.38
N ASP A 386 35.33 -27.75 21.44
CA ASP A 386 35.84 -28.98 22.04
C ASP A 386 37.12 -29.48 21.37
N THR A 387 37.31 -29.19 20.08
CA THR A 387 38.48 -29.60 19.29
C THR A 387 39.63 -28.58 19.45
N LEU A 388 39.32 -27.29 19.51
CA LEU A 388 40.27 -26.24 19.91
C LEU A 388 40.82 -26.45 21.32
N ALA A 389 39.97 -26.83 22.29
CA ALA A 389 40.37 -27.10 23.67
C ALA A 389 41.38 -28.27 23.80
N LYS A 390 41.46 -29.14 22.78
CA LYS A 390 42.44 -30.24 22.66
C LYS A 390 43.72 -29.82 21.91
N GLY A 391 43.81 -28.57 21.45
CA GLY A 391 44.91 -28.03 20.64
C GLY A 391 44.82 -28.34 19.14
N ASP A 392 43.77 -29.02 18.68
CA ASP A 392 43.61 -29.41 17.27
C ASP A 392 42.93 -28.29 16.46
N PHE A 393 43.73 -27.31 16.06
CA PHE A 393 43.30 -26.25 15.16
C PHE A 393 42.85 -26.76 13.77
N VAL A 394 43.35 -27.91 13.31
CA VAL A 394 43.04 -28.42 11.97
C VAL A 394 41.67 -29.09 11.97
N GLY A 395 41.40 -29.97 12.94
CA GLY A 395 40.08 -30.54 13.16
C GLY A 395 39.01 -29.48 13.45
N ALA A 396 39.36 -28.44 14.23
CA ALA A 396 38.45 -27.31 14.47
C ALA A 396 38.11 -26.53 13.18
N SER A 397 39.11 -26.18 12.37
CA SER A 397 38.86 -25.58 11.04
C SER A 397 37.99 -26.46 10.16
N ILE A 398 38.20 -27.78 10.13
CA ILE A 398 37.39 -28.73 9.35
C ILE A 398 35.93 -28.71 9.81
N VAL A 399 35.64 -28.73 11.12
CA VAL A 399 34.27 -28.61 11.65
C VAL A 399 33.64 -27.25 11.30
N ALA A 400 34.44 -26.19 11.18
CA ALA A 400 33.96 -24.84 10.90
C ALA A 400 33.66 -24.55 9.43
N VAL A 401 34.43 -25.12 8.49
CA VAL A 401 34.27 -24.91 7.03
C VAL A 401 33.65 -26.10 6.29
N GLY A 402 33.48 -27.24 6.95
CA GLY A 402 33.01 -28.48 6.34
C GLY A 402 31.64 -28.38 5.67
N GLU A 403 31.49 -29.07 4.54
CA GLU A 403 30.23 -29.18 3.80
C GLU A 403 29.32 -30.31 4.34
N GLY A 404 29.80 -31.10 5.32
CA GLY A 404 29.04 -32.20 5.91
C GLY A 404 27.76 -31.72 6.60
N ALA A 405 26.70 -32.53 6.56
CA ALA A 405 25.38 -32.17 7.10
C ALA A 405 25.36 -31.87 8.63
N THR A 406 26.45 -32.18 9.34
CA THR A 406 26.65 -31.89 10.76
C THR A 406 27.55 -30.68 11.03
N ASP A 407 28.17 -30.10 10.01
CA ASP A 407 29.29 -29.17 10.13
C ASP A 407 28.81 -27.72 10.13
N SER A 408 29.60 -26.83 10.72
CA SER A 408 29.14 -25.50 11.12
C SER A 408 28.72 -24.64 9.92
N ALA A 409 29.51 -24.63 8.85
CA ALA A 409 29.16 -23.91 7.61
C ALA A 409 27.84 -24.43 7.00
N SER A 410 27.59 -25.74 7.02
CA SER A 410 26.38 -26.37 6.47
C SER A 410 25.13 -26.07 7.30
N ALA A 411 25.27 -26.13 8.63
CA ALA A 411 24.21 -25.76 9.57
C ALA A 411 23.87 -24.26 9.50
N PHE A 412 24.88 -23.39 9.52
CA PHE A 412 24.71 -21.94 9.33
C PHE A 412 24.07 -21.60 7.97
N THR A 413 24.50 -22.23 6.88
CA THR A 413 23.89 -22.02 5.54
C THR A 413 22.41 -22.42 5.52
N THR A 414 22.05 -23.46 6.27
CA THR A 414 20.64 -23.87 6.43
C THR A 414 19.84 -22.81 7.22
N LEU A 415 20.43 -22.25 8.28
CA LEU A 415 19.85 -21.18 9.10
C LEU A 415 19.63 -19.89 8.29
N ASP A 416 20.68 -19.36 7.65
CA ASP A 416 20.59 -18.14 6.84
C ASP A 416 19.56 -18.26 5.72
N LYS A 417 19.52 -19.41 5.04
CA LYS A 417 18.54 -19.71 4.00
C LYS A 417 17.11 -19.77 4.54
N ALA A 418 16.89 -20.42 5.69
CA ALA A 418 15.56 -20.47 6.32
C ALA A 418 15.08 -19.06 6.68
N LEU A 419 15.94 -18.23 7.27
CA LEU A 419 15.63 -16.84 7.61
C LEU A 419 15.37 -16.00 6.36
N ALA A 420 16.18 -16.12 5.30
CA ALA A 420 15.97 -15.45 4.02
C ALA A 420 14.64 -15.82 3.36
N GLN A 421 14.25 -17.10 3.42
CA GLN A 421 12.97 -17.56 2.87
C GLN A 421 11.77 -17.09 3.72
N GLY A 422 11.91 -17.06 5.05
CA GLY A 422 10.89 -16.49 5.94
C GLY A 422 10.70 -14.98 5.75
N ILE A 423 11.78 -14.23 5.50
CA ILE A 423 11.74 -12.81 5.13
C ILE A 423 10.91 -12.64 3.86
N GLU A 424 11.20 -13.39 2.80
CA GLU A 424 10.52 -13.24 1.51
C GLU A 424 9.05 -13.63 1.58
N GLU A 425 8.71 -14.75 2.23
CA GLU A 425 7.32 -15.19 2.45
C GLU A 425 6.51 -14.15 3.25
N THR A 426 7.10 -13.55 4.29
CA THR A 426 6.46 -12.48 5.08
C THR A 426 6.26 -11.21 4.24
N ARG A 427 7.16 -10.93 3.30
CA ARG A 427 7.05 -9.78 2.38
C ARG A 427 6.00 -10.00 1.29
N ASP A 428 5.97 -11.16 0.65
CA ASP A 428 4.93 -11.51 -0.33
C ASP A 428 3.53 -11.54 0.32
N ALA A 429 3.44 -12.00 1.57
CA ALA A 429 2.23 -11.90 2.37
C ALA A 429 1.81 -10.44 2.62
N LEU A 430 2.73 -9.57 3.06
CA LEU A 430 2.46 -8.15 3.26
C LEU A 430 2.01 -7.48 1.95
N ARG A 431 2.75 -7.70 0.86
CA ARG A 431 2.51 -7.14 -0.47
C ARG A 431 1.16 -7.58 -1.05
N SER A 432 0.86 -8.87 -0.99
CA SER A 432 -0.41 -9.42 -1.50
C SER A 432 -1.62 -8.98 -0.66
N ASN A 433 -1.46 -8.79 0.66
CA ASN A 433 -2.50 -8.23 1.51
C ASN A 433 -2.76 -6.74 1.22
N ILE A 434 -1.72 -5.92 1.03
CA ILE A 434 -1.88 -4.51 0.64
C ILE A 434 -2.51 -4.41 -0.76
N PHE A 435 -2.08 -5.24 -1.73
CA PHE A 435 -2.66 -5.26 -3.08
C PHE A 435 -4.13 -5.70 -3.10
N ARG A 436 -4.53 -6.66 -2.25
CA ARG A 436 -5.95 -7.02 -2.08
C ARG A 436 -6.74 -5.85 -1.49
N ALA A 437 -6.23 -5.22 -0.44
CA ALA A 437 -6.87 -4.06 0.18
C ALA A 437 -7.03 -2.88 -0.78
N SER A 438 -6.01 -2.55 -1.58
CA SER A 438 -6.10 -1.46 -2.56
C SER A 438 -7.04 -1.80 -3.73
N LYS A 439 -7.06 -3.06 -4.19
CA LYS A 439 -7.99 -3.53 -5.23
C LYS A 439 -9.45 -3.47 -4.79
N ASP A 440 -9.75 -3.88 -3.56
CA ASP A 440 -11.11 -3.82 -3.01
C ASP A 440 -11.56 -2.36 -2.83
N LEU A 441 -10.67 -1.49 -2.32
CA LEU A 441 -10.88 -0.02 -2.24
C LEU A 441 -11.11 0.63 -3.61
N ASN A 442 -10.51 0.11 -4.69
CA ASN A 442 -10.65 0.65 -6.04
C ASN A 442 -12.08 0.51 -6.61
N THR A 443 -12.86 -0.47 -6.13
CA THR A 443 -14.30 -0.60 -6.46
C THR A 443 -15.18 0.38 -5.66
N LEU A 444 -14.65 0.89 -4.56
CA LEU A 444 -15.37 1.47 -3.44
C LEU A 444 -15.60 2.97 -3.63
N ALA A 445 -14.59 3.70 -4.08
CA ALA A 445 -14.68 5.12 -4.43
C ALA A 445 -15.74 5.43 -5.52
N PRO A 446 -15.72 4.80 -6.72
CA PRO A 446 -16.73 5.06 -7.74
C PRO A 446 -18.13 4.58 -7.30
N GLY A 447 -18.22 3.52 -6.48
CA GLY A 447 -19.49 3.05 -5.92
C GLY A 447 -20.18 4.09 -5.04
N VAL A 448 -19.46 4.69 -4.09
CA VAL A 448 -20.01 5.74 -3.20
C VAL A 448 -20.40 7.00 -4.00
N ALA A 449 -19.58 7.41 -4.97
CA ALA A 449 -19.89 8.53 -5.85
C ALA A 449 -21.15 8.29 -6.70
N ALA A 450 -21.28 7.09 -7.29
CA ALA A 450 -22.47 6.69 -8.05
C ALA A 450 -23.74 6.65 -7.18
N LEU A 451 -23.66 6.14 -5.94
CA LEU A 451 -24.78 6.15 -5.00
C LEU A 451 -25.20 7.58 -4.63
N ALA A 452 -24.26 8.50 -4.41
CA ALA A 452 -24.59 9.91 -4.14
C ALA A 452 -25.29 10.59 -5.33
N LEU A 453 -24.82 10.36 -6.55
CA LEU A 453 -25.46 10.85 -7.78
C LEU A 453 -26.86 10.22 -7.97
N PHE A 454 -27.03 8.94 -7.67
CA PHE A 454 -28.33 8.27 -7.72
C PHE A 454 -29.31 8.85 -6.68
N ALA A 455 -28.86 9.11 -5.45
CA ALA A 455 -29.68 9.73 -4.41
C ALA A 455 -30.19 11.13 -4.84
N THR A 456 -29.33 11.97 -5.42
CA THR A 456 -29.75 13.32 -5.88
C THR A 456 -30.76 13.27 -7.02
N LEU A 457 -30.61 12.32 -7.96
CA LEU A 457 -31.58 12.06 -9.02
C LEU A 457 -32.96 11.66 -8.45
N TRP A 458 -33.00 10.80 -7.43
CA TRP A 458 -34.26 10.41 -6.78
C TRP A 458 -34.91 11.51 -5.94
N ILE A 459 -34.13 12.44 -5.36
CA ILE A 459 -34.68 13.65 -4.73
C ILE A 459 -35.37 14.54 -5.79
N ALA A 460 -34.72 14.75 -6.94
CA ALA A 460 -35.29 15.54 -8.04
C ALA A 460 -36.58 14.89 -8.61
N LEU A 461 -36.54 13.59 -8.92
CA LEU A 461 -37.70 12.82 -9.38
C LEU A 461 -38.84 12.78 -8.34
N GLY A 462 -38.52 12.71 -7.05
CA GLY A 462 -39.50 12.77 -5.96
C GLY A 462 -40.19 14.13 -5.78
N LEU A 463 -39.66 15.19 -6.41
CA LEU A 463 -40.25 16.53 -6.41
C LEU A 463 -40.94 16.87 -7.74
N TRP A 464 -40.54 16.22 -8.83
CA TRP A 464 -41.02 16.49 -10.19
C TRP A 464 -42.55 16.42 -10.40
N PRO A 465 -43.31 15.46 -9.82
CA PRO A 465 -44.77 15.46 -9.96
C PRO A 465 -45.41 16.76 -9.47
N ARG A 466 -44.93 17.32 -8.35
CA ARG A 466 -45.47 18.56 -7.77
C ARG A 466 -45.12 19.80 -8.60
N LEU A 467 -43.98 19.81 -9.30
CA LEU A 467 -43.66 20.87 -10.27
C LEU A 467 -44.62 20.87 -11.47
N ARG A 468 -45.29 19.76 -11.74
CA ARG A 468 -46.27 19.61 -12.83
C ARG A 468 -47.72 19.86 -12.40
N GLU A 469 -47.98 19.98 -11.09
CA GLU A 469 -49.28 20.36 -10.51
C GLU A 469 -49.47 21.89 -10.39
N TYR A 470 -48.43 22.68 -10.71
CA TYR A 470 -48.44 24.16 -10.69
C TYR A 470 -48.08 24.78 -12.06
N ARG A 471 -48.43 24.08 -13.15
CA ARG A 471 -48.43 24.57 -14.54
C ARG A 471 -49.81 24.34 -15.15
#